data_AF-A0A6A4QXZ0-F1
#
_entry.id   AF-A0A6A4QXZ0-F1
#
_cell.length_a   1.000
_cell.length_b   1.000
_cell.length_c   1.000
_cell.angle_alpha   90.00
_cell.angle_beta   90.00
_cell.angle_gamma   90.00
#
_symmetry.space_group_name_H-M   'P 1'
#
loop_
_entity.id
_entity.type
_entity.pdbx_description
1 polymer ?
#
loop_
_entity_poly.entity_id
_entity_poly.type
_entity_poly.pdbx_seq_one_letter_code
_entity_poly.pdbx_strand_id
1 'polypeptide(L)'
;MMNSIFLHWVDNSTLMNPLEPCCAPLTAGFECGKVDDKGNKKYTLCENPELSFFWDTVHPAQNGWFSIFEKLETSLSQIIGTN
;
A
#
# COMPACT_ATOMS: atom_id res chain seq x y z
N MET A 1 -15.64 -13.44 -1.67
CA MET A 1 -14.70 -14.19 -2.53
C MET A 1 -13.27 -13.86 -2.07
N MET A 2 -12.77 -14.60 -1.06
CA MET A 2 -11.46 -14.37 -0.41
C MET A 2 -10.33 -15.22 -1.03
N ASN A 3 -10.31 -15.43 -2.35
CA ASN A 3 -9.52 -16.54 -2.93
C ASN A 3 -8.57 -16.19 -4.08
N SER A 4 -8.09 -14.94 -4.22
CA SER A 4 -6.98 -14.67 -5.16
C SER A 4 -5.85 -13.83 -4.58
N ILE A 5 -6.12 -12.90 -3.66
CA ILE A 5 -5.07 -12.07 -3.06
C ILE A 5 -4.18 -12.88 -2.10
N PHE A 6 -4.78 -13.78 -1.31
CA PHE A 6 -4.03 -14.67 -0.40
C PHE A 6 -3.22 -15.75 -1.12
N LEU A 7 -3.67 -16.25 -2.28
CA LEU A 7 -2.95 -17.30 -3.01
C LEU A 7 -1.64 -16.78 -3.63
N HIS A 8 -1.59 -15.51 -4.04
CA HIS A 8 -0.34 -14.87 -4.48
C HIS A 8 0.64 -14.59 -3.33
N TRP A 9 0.13 -14.46 -2.10
CA TRP A 9 0.94 -14.17 -0.91
C TRP A 9 1.78 -15.37 -0.44
N VAL A 10 1.28 -16.60 -0.64
CA VAL A 10 1.92 -17.80 -0.09
C VAL A 10 3.14 -18.25 -0.89
N ASP A 11 3.16 -18.05 -2.22
CA ASP A 11 4.31 -18.44 -3.07
C ASP A 11 5.42 -17.38 -3.18
N ASN A 12 5.17 -16.14 -2.73
CA ASN A 12 6.12 -15.01 -2.88
C ASN A 12 6.49 -14.30 -1.56
N SER A 13 6.13 -14.89 -0.41
CA SER A 13 6.35 -14.29 0.93
C SER A 13 7.82 -13.99 1.27
N THR A 14 8.77 -14.58 0.54
CA THR A 14 10.21 -14.30 0.66
C THR A 14 10.68 -13.12 -0.19
N LEU A 15 9.85 -12.58 -1.08
CA LEU A 15 10.22 -11.60 -2.11
C LEU A 15 9.66 -10.19 -1.84
N MET A 16 8.65 -10.03 -0.98
CA MET A 16 8.13 -8.72 -0.56
C MET A 16 8.15 -8.58 0.96
N ASN A 17 8.89 -7.58 1.45
CA ASN A 17 8.78 -7.15 2.83
C ASN A 17 7.52 -6.29 2.98
N PRO A 18 6.49 -6.73 3.75
CA PRO A 18 5.24 -5.98 3.87
C PRO A 18 5.39 -4.63 4.59
N LEU A 19 6.51 -4.40 5.30
CA LEU A 19 6.81 -3.14 5.96
C LEU A 19 7.63 -2.18 5.07
N GLU A 20 8.05 -2.62 3.89
CA GLU A 20 8.80 -1.78 2.96
C GLU A 20 7.87 -0.79 2.26
N PRO A 21 8.21 0.51 2.22
CA PRO A 21 7.43 1.50 1.47
C PRO A 21 7.57 1.25 -0.03
N CYS A 22 6.47 1.33 -0.78
CA CYS A 22 6.54 1.17 -2.23
C CYS A 22 7.21 2.37 -2.93
N CYS A 23 6.99 3.57 -2.41
CA CYS A 23 7.52 4.79 -2.97
C CYS A 23 8.72 5.28 -2.15
N ALA A 24 9.80 5.63 -2.84
CA ALA A 24 10.98 6.23 -2.25
C ALA A 24 11.41 7.48 -3.03
N PRO A 25 11.78 8.59 -2.36
CA PRO A 25 12.26 9.78 -3.05
C PRO A 25 13.63 9.54 -3.70
N LEU A 26 13.86 10.11 -4.88
CA LEU A 26 15.15 10.00 -5.59
C LEU A 26 16.27 10.78 -4.89
N THR A 27 15.93 11.77 -4.07
CA THR A 27 16.89 12.63 -3.36
C THR A 27 16.27 13.07 -2.04
N ALA A 28 17.09 13.21 -1.00
CA ALA A 28 16.63 13.70 0.30
C ALA A 28 15.93 15.07 0.15
N GLY A 29 14.80 15.25 0.85
CA GLY A 29 13.98 16.45 0.77
C GLY A 29 12.95 16.48 -0.36
N PHE A 30 12.89 15.43 -1.20
CA PHE A 30 11.73 15.16 -2.05
C PHE A 30 10.76 14.22 -1.34
N GLU A 31 9.48 14.34 -1.70
CA GLU A 31 8.41 13.52 -1.16
C GLU A 31 7.84 12.60 -2.25
N CYS A 32 7.20 11.53 -1.80
CA CYS A 32 6.49 10.61 -2.67
C CYS A 32 5.33 11.29 -3.39
N GLY A 33 5.26 11.14 -4.72
CA GLY A 33 4.30 11.84 -5.58
C GLY A 33 4.80 13.17 -6.16
N LYS A 34 5.99 13.65 -5.77
CA LYS A 34 6.53 14.91 -6.31
C LYS A 34 7.01 14.75 -7.76
N VAL A 35 6.63 15.71 -8.59
CA VAL A 35 7.08 15.88 -9.98
C VAL A 35 7.75 17.25 -10.15
N ASP A 36 8.69 17.38 -11.09
CA ASP A 36 9.21 18.70 -11.48
C ASP A 36 8.32 19.42 -12.50
N ASP A 37 8.69 20.64 -12.86
CA ASP A 37 7.96 21.49 -13.82
C ASP A 37 7.83 20.86 -15.22
N LYS A 38 8.61 19.82 -15.52
CA LYS A 38 8.57 19.06 -16.77
C LYS A 38 7.79 17.76 -16.62
N GLY A 39 7.20 17.50 -15.45
CA GLY A 39 6.45 16.29 -15.14
C GLY A 39 7.31 15.07 -14.80
N ASN A 40 8.63 15.21 -14.65
CA ASN A 40 9.46 14.07 -14.29
C ASN A 40 9.26 13.72 -12.81
N LYS A 41 9.02 12.43 -12.55
CA LYS A 41 8.90 11.89 -11.20
C LYS A 41 10.22 12.09 -10.44
N LYS A 42 10.11 12.55 -9.19
CA LYS A 42 11.23 12.66 -8.24
C LYS A 42 11.24 11.54 -7.20
N TYR A 43 10.65 10.41 -7.56
CA TYR A 43 10.52 9.22 -6.73
C TYR A 43 10.56 7.96 -7.61
N THR A 44 10.92 6.83 -6.99
CA THR A 44 10.78 5.49 -7.55
C THR A 44 9.56 4.79 -6.97
N LEU A 45 9.08 3.76 -7.67
CA LEU A 45 8.06 2.85 -7.17
C LEU A 45 8.62 1.44 -7.13
N CYS A 46 8.11 0.64 -6.18
CA CYS A 46 8.31 -0.79 -6.12
C CYS A 46 7.72 -1.48 -7.37
N GLU A 47 8.12 -2.73 -7.61
CA GLU A 47 7.73 -3.48 -8.80
C GLU A 47 6.22 -3.73 -8.89
N ASN A 48 5.58 -4.01 -7.75
CA ASN A 48 4.15 -4.33 -7.66
C ASN A 48 3.42 -3.40 -6.67
N PRO A 49 3.13 -2.13 -7.04
CA PRO A 49 2.50 -1.15 -6.14
C PRO A 49 1.17 -1.61 -5.56
N GLU A 50 0.40 -2.36 -6.35
CA GLU A 50 -0.93 -2.89 -5.96
C GLU A 50 -0.86 -3.90 -4.81
N LEU A 51 0.31 -4.50 -4.57
CA LEU A 51 0.52 -5.47 -3.49
C LEU A 51 1.07 -4.80 -2.23
N SER A 52 1.56 -3.57 -2.31
CA SER A 52 2.21 -2.91 -1.17
C SER A 52 1.22 -2.58 -0.06
N PHE A 53 1.64 -2.77 1.19
CA PHE A 53 0.91 -2.26 2.34
C PHE A 53 1.17 -0.76 2.56
N PHE A 54 2.42 -0.32 2.41
CA PHE A 54 2.83 1.08 2.63
C PHE A 54 3.09 1.80 1.31
N TRP A 55 2.59 3.02 1.20
CA TRP A 55 2.90 3.91 0.09
C TRP A 55 4.27 4.54 0.29
N ASP A 56 4.45 5.20 1.42
CA ASP A 56 5.72 5.77 1.89
C ASP A 56 5.95 5.34 3.35
N THR A 57 6.90 5.95 4.05
CA THR A 57 7.24 5.56 5.42
C THR A 57 6.18 5.89 6.47
N VAL A 58 5.10 6.58 6.11
CA VAL A 58 4.05 7.02 7.06
C VAL A 58 2.63 6.67 6.61
N HIS A 59 2.36 6.57 5.30
CA HIS A 59 1.02 6.35 4.75
C HIS A 59 0.82 4.91 4.24
N PRO A 60 -0.32 4.26 4.55
CA PRO A 60 -0.72 3.05 3.85
C PRO A 60 -0.97 3.30 2.36
N ALA A 61 -0.63 2.32 1.52
CA ALA A 61 -1.05 2.25 0.14
C ALA A 61 -2.51 1.76 0.03
N GLN A 62 -3.05 1.73 -1.18
CA GLN A 62 -4.43 1.30 -1.42
C GLN A 62 -4.72 -0.10 -0.86
N ASN A 63 -3.81 -1.06 -1.09
CA ASN A 63 -3.96 -2.42 -0.55
C ASN A 63 -3.76 -2.46 0.98
N GLY A 64 -2.94 -1.57 1.54
CA GLY A 64 -2.86 -1.36 2.99
C GLY A 64 -4.18 -0.89 3.59
N TRP A 65 -4.81 0.13 2.99
CA TRP A 65 -6.14 0.60 3.42
C TRP A 65 -7.22 -0.46 3.28
N PHE A 66 -7.22 -1.21 2.19
CA PHE A 66 -8.13 -2.34 1.99
C PHE A 66 -7.95 -3.40 3.09
N SER A 67 -6.71 -3.78 3.38
CA SER A 67 -6.37 -4.76 4.42
C SER A 67 -6.81 -4.29 5.83
N ILE A 68 -6.63 -3.00 6.13
CA ILE A 68 -7.08 -2.40 7.39
C ILE A 68 -8.61 -2.43 7.47
N PHE A 69 -9.30 -2.05 6.40
CA PHE A 69 -10.76 -2.06 6.35
C PHE A 69 -11.31 -3.47 6.53
N GLU A 70 -10.82 -4.49 5.81
CA GLU A 70 -11.26 -5.88 5.98
C GLU A 70 -11.13 -6.35 7.43
N LYS A 71 -10.12 -5.88 8.17
CA LYS A 71 -9.94 -6.23 9.57
C LYS A 71 -10.90 -5.49 10.51
N LEU A 72 -11.28 -4.27 10.17
CA LEU A 72 -12.13 -3.40 10.98
C LEU A 72 -13.61 -3.48 10.61
N GLU A 73 -13.97 -4.00 9.44
CA GLU A 73 -15.31 -3.98 8.85
C GLU A 73 -16.38 -4.44 9.85
N THR A 74 -16.20 -5.60 10.49
CA THR A 74 -17.16 -6.13 11.47
C THR A 74 -17.42 -5.15 12.62
N SER A 75 -16.36 -4.56 13.19
CA SER A 75 -16.48 -3.60 14.28
C SER A 75 -17.09 -2.28 13.82
N LEU A 76 -16.76 -1.83 12.61
CA LEU A 76 -17.32 -0.62 12.02
C LEU A 76 -18.82 -0.80 11.74
N SER A 77 -19.25 -1.92 11.16
CA SER A 77 -20.65 -2.26 10.90
C SER A 77 -21.52 -2.22 12.16
N GLN A 78 -20.96 -2.64 13.31
CA GLN A 78 -21.63 -2.53 14.61
C GLN A 78 -21.82 -1.08 15.07
N ILE A 79 -20.87 -0.19 14.76
CA ILE A 79 -20.90 1.23 15.13
C ILE A 79 -21.87 2.01 14.24
N ILE A 80 -21.87 1.74 12.93
CA ILE A 80 -22.67 2.49 11.95
C ILE A 80 -24.11 1.95 11.79
N GLY A 81 -24.46 0.86 12.49
CA GLY A 81 -25.83 0.34 12.54
C GLY A 81 -26.31 -0.32 11.25
N THR A 82 -25.40 -0.89 10.45
CA THR A 82 -25.71 -1.53 9.15
C THR A 82 -25.90 -3.05 9.23
N ASN A 83 -26.17 -3.59 10.43
CA ASN A 83 -26.52 -5.01 10.62
C ASN A 83 -28.04 -5.23 10.55
#